data_AF-A0A8C0F249-F1
#
_entry.id   AF-A0A8C0F249-F1
#
_cell.length_a   1.000
_cell.length_b   1.000
_cell.length_c   1.000
_cell.angle_alpha   90.00
_cell.angle_beta   90.00
_cell.angle_gamma   90.00
#
_symmetry.space_group_name_H-M   'P 1'
#
loop_
_entity.id
_entity.type
_entity.pdbx_description
1 polymer ?
#
loop_
_entity_poly.entity_id
_entity_poly.type
_entity_poly.pdbx_seq_one_letter_code
_entity_poly.pdbx_strand_id
1 'polypeptide(L)'
;MHVQPFQIVFLLVGHKCDLVSQREVTREEAEKLSSDCGMKYIETSAKDATNVEESFTILTRDIYELLHFGGRILSWLIIIATLMPRELC
;
A
#
# COMPACT_ATOMS: atom_id res chain seq x y z
N MET A 1 22.80 -4.11 -11.46
CA MET A 1 21.33 -4.23 -11.50
C MET A 1 20.78 -2.87 -11.09
N HIS A 2 20.38 -2.05 -12.05
CA HIS A 2 19.90 -0.69 -11.81
C HIS A 2 18.37 -0.76 -11.69
N VAL A 3 17.88 -0.87 -10.46
CA VAL A 3 16.44 -0.79 -10.19
C VAL A 3 16.09 0.69 -10.25
N GLN A 4 15.25 1.09 -11.21
CA GLN A 4 14.73 2.46 -11.26
C GLN A 4 13.93 2.76 -9.98
N PRO A 5 13.90 4.02 -9.50
CA PRO A 5 13.31 4.36 -8.20
C PRO A 5 11.78 4.33 -8.31
N PHE A 6 11.20 3.14 -8.30
CA PHE A 6 9.76 2.98 -8.14
C PHE A 6 9.41 3.14 -6.67
N GLN A 7 8.29 3.80 -6.39
CA GLN A 7 7.74 3.89 -5.05
C GLN A 7 7.38 2.49 -4.56
N ILE A 8 8.01 2.03 -3.48
CA ILE A 8 7.79 0.70 -2.89
C ILE A 8 6.61 0.77 -1.93
N VAL A 9 5.67 -0.17 -2.06
CA VAL A 9 4.58 -0.36 -1.11
C VAL A 9 5.05 -1.28 0.01
N PHE A 10 4.92 -0.84 1.26
CA PHE A 10 5.19 -1.65 2.44
C PHE A 10 3.90 -1.92 3.24
N LEU A 11 3.76 -3.15 3.75
CA LEU A 11 2.73 -3.57 4.69
C LEU A 11 3.44 -4.24 5.88
N LEU A 12 3.22 -3.72 7.09
CA LEU A 12 3.70 -4.35 8.31
C LEU A 12 2.80 -5.54 8.64
N VAL A 13 3.41 -6.72 8.83
CA VAL A 13 2.66 -7.95 9.12
C VAL A 13 3.04 -8.47 10.50
N GLY A 14 2.09 -8.42 11.44
CA GLY A 14 2.19 -9.11 12.73
C GLY A 14 1.86 -10.59 12.57
N HIS A 15 2.85 -11.40 12.21
CA HIS A 15 2.66 -12.83 11.97
C HIS A 15 2.58 -13.65 13.27
N LYS A 16 1.97 -14.84 13.21
CA LYS A 16 1.71 -15.76 14.34
C LYS A 16 0.75 -15.19 15.39
N CYS A 17 -0.28 -14.48 14.95
CA CYS A 17 -1.27 -13.89 15.86
C CYS A 17 -2.06 -14.94 16.67
N ASP A 18 -1.97 -16.22 16.31
CA ASP A 18 -2.53 -17.37 17.05
C ASP A 18 -1.84 -17.61 18.41
N LEU A 19 -0.57 -17.19 18.56
CA LEU A 19 0.19 -17.36 19.80
C LEU A 19 -0.05 -16.20 20.79
N VAL A 20 -1.31 -15.97 21.16
CA VAL A 20 -1.72 -14.84 22.03
C VAL A 20 -0.97 -14.82 23.36
N SER A 21 -0.72 -15.99 23.96
CA SER A 21 -0.01 -16.12 25.24
C SER A 21 1.50 -15.85 25.16
N GLN A 22 2.08 -15.80 23.96
CA GLN A 22 3.49 -15.50 23.71
C GLN A 22 3.65 -14.15 23.00
N ARG A 23 2.65 -13.28 23.12
CA ARG A 23 2.66 -11.96 22.49
C ARG A 23 3.64 -11.04 23.24
N GLU A 24 4.70 -10.67 22.53
CA GLU A 24 5.70 -9.71 23.02
C GLU A 24 5.45 -8.28 22.53
N VAL A 25 4.67 -8.11 21.44
CA VAL A 25 4.36 -6.81 20.85
C VAL A 25 2.86 -6.60 20.87
N THR A 26 2.43 -5.52 21.51
CA THR A 26 1.02 -5.14 21.54
C THR A 26 0.56 -4.63 20.19
N ARG A 27 -0.76 -4.70 19.96
CA ARG A 27 -1.33 -4.24 18.71
C ARG A 27 -1.14 -2.73 18.55
N GLU A 28 -1.30 -1.99 19.64
CA GLU A 28 -1.16 -0.54 19.70
C GLU A 28 0.28 -0.09 19.36
N GLU A 29 1.30 -0.80 19.84
CA GLU A 29 2.70 -0.52 19.49
C GLU A 29 2.98 -0.75 18.01
N ALA A 30 2.45 -1.84 17.45
CA ALA A 30 2.63 -2.16 16.04
C ALA A 30 1.89 -1.16 15.12
N GLU A 31 0.65 -0.78 15.48
CA GLU A 31 -0.12 0.24 14.76
C GLU A 31 0.54 1.61 14.84
N LYS A 32 1.13 1.96 15.98
CA LYS A 32 1.92 3.19 16.13
C LYS A 32 3.14 3.16 15.22
N LEU A 33 3.93 2.08 15.24
CA LEU A 33 5.11 1.94 14.39
C LEU A 33 4.74 2.01 12.89
N SER A 34 3.66 1.33 12.48
CA SER A 34 3.23 1.38 11.10
C SER A 34 2.81 2.79 10.68
N SER A 35 2.11 3.50 11.55
CA SER A 35 1.71 4.89 11.32
C SER A 35 2.91 5.83 11.21
N ASP A 36 3.88 5.70 12.12
CA ASP A 36 5.12 6.51 12.15
C ASP A 36 5.97 6.28 10.87
N CYS A 37 5.93 5.07 10.31
CA CYS A 37 6.61 4.74 9.06
C CYS A 37 5.75 4.93 7.80
N GLY A 38 4.50 5.39 7.92
CA GLY A 38 3.59 5.58 6.78
C GLY A 38 3.18 4.30 6.05
N MET A 39 3.16 3.16 6.75
CA MET A 39 2.76 1.86 6.23
C MET A 39 1.46 1.37 6.89
N LYS A 40 0.75 0.48 6.22
CA LYS A 40 -0.41 -0.21 6.82
C LYS A 40 0.07 -1.34 7.73
N TYR A 41 -0.79 -1.79 8.63
CA TYR A 41 -0.53 -2.93 9.51
C TYR A 41 -1.66 -3.95 9.45
N ILE A 42 -1.31 -5.24 9.47
CA ILE A 42 -2.25 -6.35 9.61
C ILE A 42 -1.63 -7.48 10.43
N GLU A 43 -2.45 -8.16 11.22
CA GLU A 43 -2.05 -9.37 11.94
C GLU A 43 -2.48 -10.61 11.17
N THR A 44 -1.59 -11.60 11.08
CA THR A 44 -1.84 -12.83 10.31
C THR A 44 -1.43 -14.08 11.08
N SER A 45 -2.09 -15.19 10.78
CA SER A 45 -1.68 -16.53 11.20
C SER A 45 -1.68 -17.46 9.99
N ALA A 46 -0.49 -17.91 9.56
CA ALA A 46 -0.39 -18.94 8.54
C ALA A 46 -0.96 -20.28 9.01
N LYS A 47 -0.92 -20.55 10.32
CA LYS A 47 -1.44 -21.79 10.92
C LYS A 47 -2.97 -21.85 10.85
N ASP A 48 -3.63 -20.76 11.23
CA ASP A 48 -5.09 -20.69 11.31
C ASP A 48 -5.70 -20.04 10.05
N ALA A 49 -4.88 -19.81 9.02
CA ALA A 49 -5.25 -19.09 7.79
C ALA A 49 -5.92 -17.72 8.05
N THR A 50 -5.60 -17.07 9.18
CA THR A 50 -6.19 -15.80 9.58
C THR A 50 -5.52 -14.66 8.82
N ASN A 51 -6.33 -13.86 8.11
CA ASN A 51 -5.94 -12.64 7.38
C ASN A 51 -4.81 -12.80 6.34
N VAL A 52 -4.45 -14.04 5.98
CA VAL A 52 -3.40 -14.30 4.99
C VAL A 52 -3.83 -13.75 3.64
N GLU A 53 -5.01 -14.12 3.14
CA GLU A 53 -5.55 -13.62 1.87
C GLU A 53 -5.75 -12.10 1.87
N GLU A 54 -6.25 -11.55 2.98
CA GLU A 54 -6.46 -10.12 3.14
C GLU A 54 -5.14 -9.34 3.06
N SER A 55 -4.05 -9.85 3.66
CA SER A 55 -2.75 -9.21 3.60
C SER A 55 -2.22 -9.08 2.16
N PHE A 56 -2.38 -10.12 1.34
CA PHE A 56 -2.01 -10.08 -0.07
C PHE A 56 -2.96 -9.20 -0.90
N THR A 57 -4.25 -9.21 -0.58
CA THR A 57 -5.26 -8.37 -1.25
C THR A 57 -4.98 -6.88 -1.01
N ILE A 58 -4.63 -6.48 0.22
CA ILE A 58 -4.25 -5.10 0.55
C ILE A 58 -3.00 -4.70 -0.23
N LEU A 59 -1.95 -5.52 -0.20
CA LEU A 59 -0.69 -5.25 -0.92
C LEU A 59 -0.90 -5.09 -2.42
N THR A 60 -1.60 -6.04 -3.04
CA THR A 60 -1.83 -6.03 -4.49
C THR A 60 -2.71 -4.86 -4.92
N ARG A 61 -3.74 -4.52 -4.14
CA ARG A 61 -4.56 -3.33 -4.41
C ARG A 61 -3.75 -2.04 -4.33
N ASP A 62 -2.93 -1.88 -3.31
CA ASP A 62 -2.12 -0.67 -3.13
C ASP A 62 -1.09 -0.51 -4.27
N ILE A 63 -0.47 -1.61 -4.69
CA ILE A 63 0.42 -1.63 -5.87
C ILE A 63 -0.36 -1.23 -7.13
N TYR A 64 -1.54 -1.80 -7.35
CA TYR A 64 -2.39 -1.49 -8.50
C TYR A 64 -2.80 -0.01 -8.53
N GLU A 65 -3.18 0.56 -7.39
CA GLU A 65 -3.51 1.97 -7.26
C GLU A 65 -2.30 2.85 -7.59
N LEU A 66 -1.12 2.56 -7.05
CA LEU A 66 0.10 3.31 -7.38
C LEU A 66 0.43 3.28 -8.87
N LEU A 67 0.27 2.14 -9.54
CA LEU A 67 0.47 2.02 -10.98
C LEU A 67 -0.58 2.84 -11.76
N HIS A 68 -1.84 2.82 -11.32
CA HIS A 68 -2.92 3.59 -11.94
C HIS A 68 -2.72 5.10 -11.79
N PHE A 69 -2.24 5.57 -10.64
CA PHE A 69 -1.96 6.99 -10.42
C PHE A 69 -0.69 7.44 -11.16
N GLY A 70 0.36 6.62 -11.15
CA GLY A 70 1.62 6.89 -11.87
C GLY A 70 1.48 6.92 -13.40
N GLY A 71 0.50 6.19 -13.96
CA GLY A 71 0.20 6.21 -15.40
C GLY A 71 -0.72 7.34 -15.87
N ARG A 72 -1.36 8.10 -14.97
CA ARG A 72 -2.44 9.03 -15.32
C ARG A 72 -2.09 10.52 -15.27
N ILE A 73 -0.92 10.90 -14.75
CA ILE A 73 -0.52 12.32 -14.70
C ILE A 73 -0.25 12.90 -16.11
N LEU A 74 0.11 12.07 -17.10
CA LEU A 74 0.33 12.56 -18.46
C LEU A 74 -0.92 12.52 -19.36
N SER A 75 -1.94 11.71 -19.07
CA SER A 75 -3.12 11.64 -19.93
C SER A 75 -4.15 12.74 -19.63
N TRP A 76 -4.32 13.13 -18.36
CA TRP A 76 -5.37 14.08 -18.00
C TRP A 76 -5.01 15.53 -18.34
N LEU A 77 -3.72 15.90 -18.27
CA LEU A 77 -3.24 17.22 -18.73
C LEU A 77 -3.27 17.36 -20.27
N ILE A 78 -3.03 16.29 -21.03
CA ILE A 78 -3.11 16.32 -22.50
C ILE A 78 -4.56 16.56 -22.97
N ILE A 79 -5.56 15.98 -22.31
CA ILE A 79 -6.97 16.15 -22.71
C ILE A 79 -7.45 17.58 -22.42
N ILE A 80 -7.07 18.19 -21.29
CA ILE A 80 -7.47 19.58 -20.98
C ILE A 80 -6.80 20.57 -21.96
N ALA A 81 -5.53 20.36 -22.31
CA ALA A 81 -4.83 21.25 -23.26
C ALA A 81 -5.35 21.14 -24.70
N THR A 82 -5.91 19.99 -25.11
CA THR A 82 -6.41 19.78 -26.48
C THR A 82 -7.87 20.25 -26.68
N LEU A 83 -8.62 20.47 -25.59
CA LEU A 83 -10.01 20.92 -25.62
C LEU A 83 -10.21 22.40 -25.21
N MET A 84 -9.15 23.17 -24.98
CA MET A 84 -9.27 24.63 -24.88
C MET A 84 -9.19 25.27 -26.28
N PRO A 85 -10.24 25.99 -26.72
CA PRO A 85 -10.19 26.74 -27.97
C PRO A 85 -9.12 27.83 -27.90
N ARG A 86 -8.46 28.03 -29.06
CA ARG A 86 -7.27 28.86 -29.29
C ARG A 86 -7.45 30.37 -29.06
N GLU A 87 -8.53 30.79 -28.41
CA GLU A 87 -8.93 32.20 -28.23
C GLU A 87 -8.84 32.69 -26.77
N LEU A 88 -8.33 31.86 -25.85
CA LEU A 88 -8.08 32.25 -24.46
C LEU A 88 -6.62 32.01 -24.03
N CYS A 89 -5.67 32.40 -24.89
CA CYS A 89 -4.26 32.55 -24.54
C CYS A 89 -3.90 34.05 -24.60
#